data_AF-A0A7S2NY48-F1
#
_entry.id   AF-A0A7S2NY48-F1
#
_cell.length_a   1.000
_cell.length_b   1.000
_cell.length_c   1.000
_cell.angle_alpha   90.00
_cell.angle_beta   90.00
_cell.angle_gamma   90.00
#
_symmetry.space_group_name_H-M   'P 1'
#
loop_
_entity.id
_entity.type
_entity.pdbx_description
1 polymer ?
#
loop_
_entity_poly.entity_id
_entity_poly.type
_entity_poly.pdbx_seq_one_letter_code
_entity_poly.pdbx_strand_id
1 'polypeptide(L)'
;ASDFGERVKVIKADMSSMGDLEELKSKLGGETFDYVFDNCSKKPEGAGKAVCDAAKEWGTKVFTYVSSAGMYQPDANTEFPMVETTPVKEGAGQNLFDQYAIEIGLPLVSFRPQYIYGPKANKYDYIDWYFDRLVRDLPLPIPNDGNQMVSLTNSEDVASLLACVIDEPDAAIEQRFFNCGTDKLYSYNDVAFMCAEVAGIEKEKVQLEHFDPDDFEKTPFPFRPTNFYVAPDMAKAKLGWAGSKSSLAEDLPWYYEAYVARGGPTKSMKGKLGSDKEICFLSKTTLDDGLGSVWDKFDPLEINVSDCKPLVEG
;
A
#
# COMPACT_ATOMS: atom_id res chain seq x y z
N ALA A 1 -6.85 -29.03 3.12
CA ALA A 1 -5.97 -28.94 1.94
C ALA A 1 -5.75 -27.47 1.65
N SER A 2 -4.57 -27.05 1.21
CA SER A 2 -4.43 -25.68 0.70
C SER A 2 -5.26 -25.54 -0.58
N ASP A 3 -5.81 -24.36 -0.86
CA ASP A 3 -6.56 -24.07 -2.09
C ASP A 3 -5.70 -24.19 -3.38
N PHE A 4 -4.43 -24.58 -3.24
CA PHE A 4 -3.42 -24.58 -4.30
C PHE A 4 -3.17 -25.96 -4.93
N GLY A 5 -3.86 -27.01 -4.48
CA GLY A 5 -3.76 -28.36 -5.02
C GLY A 5 -2.44 -29.08 -4.69
N GLU A 6 -2.25 -30.28 -5.25
CA GLU A 6 -1.11 -31.17 -4.92
C GLU A 6 0.24 -30.68 -5.46
N ARG A 7 0.25 -29.71 -6.38
CA ARG A 7 1.47 -29.15 -6.98
C ARG A 7 2.12 -28.05 -6.13
N VAL A 8 1.51 -27.67 -5.00
CA VAL A 8 2.01 -26.59 -4.14
C VAL A 8 2.30 -27.10 -2.74
N LYS A 9 3.59 -27.02 -2.37
CA LYS A 9 4.06 -27.27 -1.01
C LYS A 9 4.09 -25.95 -0.24
N VAL A 10 3.30 -25.85 0.83
CA VAL A 10 3.28 -24.67 1.71
C VAL A 10 4.13 -24.95 2.94
N ILE A 11 5.13 -24.10 3.18
CA ILE A 11 6.01 -24.16 4.35
C ILE A 11 5.74 -22.92 5.19
N LYS A 12 5.43 -23.12 6.48
CA LYS A 12 5.22 -22.03 7.43
C LYS A 12 6.52 -21.72 8.16
N ALA A 13 6.98 -20.49 8.08
CA ALA A 13 8.13 -19.98 8.82
C ALA A 13 7.89 -18.52 9.23
N ASP A 14 8.46 -18.13 10.37
CA ASP A 14 8.46 -16.74 10.79
C ASP A 14 9.70 -16.03 10.21
N MET A 15 9.48 -15.27 9.14
CA MET A 15 10.54 -14.54 8.45
C MET A 15 11.07 -13.36 9.27
N SER A 16 10.39 -12.95 10.34
CA SER A 16 10.86 -11.86 11.21
C SER A 16 11.89 -12.32 12.24
N SER A 17 11.88 -13.60 12.61
CA SER A 17 12.82 -14.19 13.56
C SER A 17 13.88 -15.08 12.91
N MET A 18 13.69 -15.47 11.64
CA MET A 18 14.64 -16.31 10.91
C MET A 18 16.00 -15.61 10.78
N GLY A 19 17.04 -16.26 11.30
CA GLY A 19 18.32 -15.62 11.56
C GLY A 19 19.32 -15.70 10.41
N ASP A 20 19.28 -16.77 9.62
CA ASP A 20 20.35 -17.06 8.66
C ASP A 20 19.94 -18.04 7.53
N LEU A 21 20.90 -18.24 6.62
CA LEU A 21 20.80 -19.10 5.44
C LEU A 21 20.61 -20.59 5.77
N GLU A 22 21.25 -21.09 6.83
CA GLU A 22 21.20 -22.51 7.18
C GLU A 22 19.82 -22.87 7.75
N GLU A 23 19.24 -21.97 8.55
CA GLU A 23 17.85 -22.10 9.00
C GLU A 23 16.87 -22.14 7.81
N LEU A 24 17.03 -21.23 6.83
CA LEU A 24 16.20 -21.19 5.63
C LEU A 24 16.30 -22.51 4.83
N LYS A 25 17.53 -22.98 4.56
CA LYS A 25 17.76 -24.25 3.84
C LYS A 25 17.15 -25.45 4.55
N SER A 26 17.30 -25.50 5.87
CA SER A 26 16.72 -26.55 6.71
C SER A 26 15.19 -26.58 6.59
N LYS A 27 14.54 -25.41 6.59
CA LYS A 27 13.09 -25.29 6.38
C LYS A 27 12.65 -25.74 4.99
N LEU A 28 13.44 -25.42 3.96
CA LEU A 28 13.16 -25.81 2.58
C LEU A 28 13.42 -27.29 2.31
N GLY A 29 14.19 -27.96 3.16
CA GLY A 29 14.53 -29.38 3.03
C GLY A 29 15.59 -29.66 1.96
N GLY A 30 16.47 -28.68 1.69
CA GLY A 30 17.53 -28.79 0.68
C GLY A 30 17.07 -28.60 -0.77
N GLU A 31 15.81 -28.26 -1.00
CA GLU A 31 15.28 -27.92 -2.32
C GLU A 31 15.97 -26.67 -2.88
N THR A 32 16.05 -26.59 -4.21
CA THR A 32 16.59 -25.45 -4.96
C THR A 32 15.55 -24.96 -5.96
N PHE A 33 15.66 -23.70 -6.38
CA PHE A 33 14.62 -23.06 -7.19
C PHE A 33 15.23 -22.28 -8.37
N ASP A 34 14.67 -22.52 -9.56
CA ASP A 34 15.03 -21.79 -10.79
C ASP A 34 14.48 -20.35 -10.78
N TYR A 35 13.31 -20.14 -10.19
CA TYR A 35 12.63 -18.85 -10.10
C TYR A 35 12.26 -18.59 -8.65
N VAL A 36 12.59 -17.41 -8.14
CA VAL A 36 12.26 -16.99 -6.78
C VAL A 36 11.42 -15.72 -6.86
N PHE A 37 10.32 -15.67 -6.10
CA PHE A 37 9.48 -14.48 -5.94
C PHE A 37 9.46 -14.08 -4.46
N ASP A 38 10.22 -13.06 -4.11
CA ASP A 38 10.25 -12.49 -2.76
C ASP A 38 9.30 -11.30 -2.65
N ASN A 39 8.20 -11.50 -1.93
CA ASN A 39 7.20 -10.48 -1.59
C ASN A 39 7.12 -10.21 -0.07
N CYS A 40 8.17 -10.54 0.69
CA CYS A 40 8.17 -10.43 2.14
C CYS A 40 9.32 -9.56 2.67
N SER A 41 10.49 -9.63 2.03
CA SER A 41 11.70 -8.99 2.53
C SER A 41 11.63 -7.47 2.49
N LYS A 42 12.08 -6.84 3.58
CA LYS A 42 12.05 -5.37 3.73
C LYS A 42 13.41 -4.70 3.59
N LYS A 43 14.50 -5.46 3.73
CA LYS A 43 15.91 -5.04 3.71
C LYS A 43 16.83 -6.27 3.67
N PRO A 44 18.11 -6.13 3.29
CA PRO A 44 19.04 -7.26 3.16
C PRO A 44 19.61 -7.69 4.53
N GLU A 45 18.73 -7.98 5.48
CA GLU A 45 19.07 -8.44 6.83
C GLU A 45 18.21 -9.67 7.20
N GLY A 46 18.71 -10.52 8.11
CA GLY A 46 18.01 -11.73 8.55
C GLY A 46 17.53 -12.58 7.37
N ALA A 47 16.24 -12.91 7.37
CA ALA A 47 15.60 -13.67 6.30
C ALA A 47 15.77 -13.05 4.90
N GLY A 48 15.78 -11.72 4.76
CA GLY A 48 15.94 -11.08 3.46
C GLY A 48 17.32 -11.29 2.87
N LYS A 49 18.37 -11.24 3.70
CA LYS A 49 19.72 -11.61 3.28
C LYS A 49 19.81 -13.11 2.96
N ALA A 50 19.25 -13.95 3.82
CA ALA A 50 19.27 -15.40 3.67
C ALA A 50 18.63 -15.87 2.36
N VAL A 51 17.50 -15.28 1.96
CA VAL A 51 16.83 -15.62 0.69
C VAL A 51 17.70 -15.25 -0.53
N CYS A 52 18.34 -14.08 -0.52
CA CYS A 52 19.29 -13.68 -1.56
C CYS A 52 20.49 -14.62 -1.65
N ASP A 53 21.09 -14.96 -0.50
CA ASP A 53 22.25 -15.84 -0.43
C ASP A 53 21.91 -17.26 -0.91
N ALA A 54 20.74 -17.78 -0.52
CA ALA A 54 20.23 -19.07 -0.97
C ALA A 54 20.02 -19.10 -2.48
N ALA A 55 19.35 -18.07 -3.02
CA ALA A 55 19.11 -17.96 -4.45
C ALA A 55 20.40 -17.92 -5.26
N LYS A 56 21.46 -17.29 -4.72
CA LYS A 56 22.78 -17.26 -5.34
C LYS A 56 23.41 -18.65 -5.39
N GLU A 57 23.36 -19.39 -4.28
CA GLU A 57 23.88 -20.76 -4.23
C GLU A 57 23.14 -21.72 -5.14
N TRP A 58 21.82 -21.54 -5.29
CA TRP A 58 21.00 -22.37 -6.19
C TRP A 58 21.28 -22.14 -7.67
N GLY A 59 21.95 -21.04 -8.03
CA GLY A 59 22.08 -20.64 -9.43
C GLY A 59 20.72 -20.27 -10.05
N THR A 60 19.86 -19.62 -9.26
CA THR A 60 18.52 -19.16 -9.67
C THR A 60 18.59 -18.42 -11.01
N LYS A 61 17.68 -18.71 -11.94
CA LYS A 61 17.60 -18.08 -13.27
C LYS A 61 17.03 -16.66 -13.20
N VAL A 62 15.99 -16.45 -12.40
CA VAL A 62 15.39 -15.12 -12.15
C VAL A 62 15.07 -14.97 -10.66
N PHE A 63 15.59 -13.92 -10.06
CA PHE A 63 15.22 -13.51 -8.71
C PHE A 63 14.29 -12.31 -8.78
N THR A 64 12.99 -12.55 -8.58
CA THR A 64 11.97 -11.51 -8.57
C THR A 64 11.77 -10.97 -7.17
N TYR A 65 11.88 -9.65 -7.00
CA TYR A 65 11.64 -8.96 -5.73
C TYR A 65 10.48 -7.97 -5.87
N VAL A 66 9.57 -7.98 -4.90
CA VAL A 66 8.54 -6.94 -4.76
C VAL A 66 9.07 -5.84 -3.86
N SER A 67 9.65 -4.84 -4.51
CA SER A 67 10.10 -3.58 -3.94
C SER A 67 8.92 -2.64 -3.70
N SER A 68 9.10 -1.32 -3.80
CA SER A 68 8.02 -0.35 -3.58
C SER A 68 8.21 0.93 -4.37
N ALA A 69 7.18 1.42 -5.06
CA ALA A 69 7.23 2.78 -5.61
C ALA A 69 7.36 3.84 -4.50
N GLY A 70 6.96 3.51 -3.27
CA GLY A 70 7.02 4.38 -2.10
C GLY A 70 8.43 4.88 -1.73
N MET A 71 9.50 4.32 -2.30
CA MET A 71 10.86 4.84 -2.11
C MET A 71 11.22 5.99 -3.05
N TYR A 72 10.45 6.24 -4.12
CA TYR A 72 10.69 7.37 -5.01
C TYR A 72 10.63 8.70 -4.25
N GLN A 73 11.52 9.60 -4.65
CA GLN A 73 11.66 10.97 -4.15
C GLN A 73 11.36 11.95 -5.30
N PRO A 74 10.09 12.05 -5.74
CA PRO A 74 9.72 13.08 -6.69
C PRO A 74 9.90 14.47 -6.04
N ASP A 75 10.34 15.42 -6.84
CA ASP A 75 10.45 16.83 -6.51
C ASP A 75 9.48 17.68 -7.34
N ALA A 76 9.55 19.00 -7.20
CA ALA A 76 8.70 19.94 -7.92
C ALA A 76 8.86 19.90 -9.45
N ASN A 77 9.94 19.31 -9.97
CA ASN A 77 10.24 19.22 -11.41
C ASN A 77 9.99 17.81 -11.97
N THR A 78 9.49 16.89 -11.15
CA THR A 78 9.27 15.51 -11.58
C THR A 78 8.14 15.45 -12.60
N GLU A 79 8.46 14.94 -13.78
CA GLU A 79 7.46 14.58 -14.78
C GLU A 79 6.73 13.31 -14.34
N PHE A 80 5.41 13.31 -14.50
CA PHE A 80 4.58 12.16 -14.20
C PHE A 80 4.00 11.56 -15.48
N PRO A 81 3.86 10.22 -15.58
CA PRO A 81 4.12 9.22 -14.53
C PRO A 81 5.61 9.09 -14.19
N MET A 82 5.93 8.82 -12.92
CA MET A 82 7.31 8.55 -12.52
C MET A 82 7.81 7.29 -13.24
N VAL A 83 9.05 7.35 -13.72
CA VAL A 83 9.73 6.27 -14.44
C VAL A 83 10.72 5.54 -13.53
N GLU A 84 11.25 4.40 -13.97
CA GLU A 84 12.11 3.55 -13.15
C GLU A 84 13.46 4.19 -12.77
N THR A 85 13.84 5.25 -13.47
CA THR A 85 15.02 6.07 -13.20
C THR A 85 14.76 7.23 -12.23
N THR A 86 13.51 7.45 -11.80
CA THR A 86 13.20 8.46 -10.78
C THR A 86 14.03 8.19 -9.51
N PRO A 87 14.66 9.22 -8.91
CA PRO A 87 15.49 9.05 -7.72
C PRO A 87 14.74 8.35 -6.59
N VAL A 88 15.45 7.46 -5.89
CA VAL A 88 14.93 6.69 -4.76
C VAL A 88 15.64 7.10 -3.48
N LYS A 89 14.96 6.98 -2.34
CA LYS A 89 15.55 7.22 -1.02
C LYS A 89 16.64 6.20 -0.74
N GLU A 90 17.90 6.65 -0.65
CA GLU A 90 19.07 5.77 -0.48
C GLU A 90 18.93 4.79 0.68
N GLY A 91 18.50 5.29 1.85
CA GLY A 91 18.31 4.48 3.06
C GLY A 91 16.98 3.72 3.15
N ALA A 92 16.16 3.68 2.08
CA ALA A 92 14.98 2.83 2.07
C ALA A 92 15.40 1.36 2.05
N GLY A 93 14.82 0.54 2.93
CA GLY A 93 15.20 -0.87 3.06
C GLY A 93 15.05 -1.66 1.75
N GLN A 94 14.02 -1.36 0.95
CA GLN A 94 13.83 -1.95 -0.37
C GLN A 94 14.94 -1.58 -1.36
N ASN A 95 15.41 -0.33 -1.32
CA ASN A 95 16.54 0.11 -2.16
C ASN A 95 17.86 -0.56 -1.71
N LEU A 96 18.09 -0.69 -0.40
CA LEU A 96 19.24 -1.44 0.13
C LEU A 96 19.19 -2.91 -0.29
N PHE A 97 17.99 -3.50 -0.36
CA PHE A 97 17.79 -4.87 -0.81
C PHE A 97 18.12 -5.02 -2.30
N ASP A 98 17.60 -4.12 -3.15
CA ASP A 98 17.91 -4.06 -4.57
C ASP A 98 19.44 -3.98 -4.80
N GLN A 99 20.12 -3.08 -4.08
CA GLN A 99 21.56 -2.90 -4.15
C GLN A 99 22.33 -4.16 -3.75
N TYR A 100 21.95 -4.78 -2.63
CA TYR A 100 22.59 -6.00 -2.16
C TYR A 100 22.45 -7.16 -3.16
N ALA A 101 21.24 -7.39 -3.68
CA ALA A 101 20.99 -8.44 -4.66
C ALA A 101 21.82 -8.24 -5.95
N ILE A 102 21.98 -6.99 -6.39
CA ILE A 102 22.85 -6.64 -7.52
C ILE A 102 24.32 -6.88 -7.18
N GLU A 103 24.78 -6.43 -6.00
CA GLU A 103 26.17 -6.56 -5.54
C GLU A 103 26.64 -8.01 -5.51
N ILE A 104 25.80 -8.93 -5.00
CA ILE A 104 26.12 -10.36 -4.97
C ILE A 104 25.92 -11.06 -6.33
N GLY A 105 25.45 -10.32 -7.34
CA GLY A 105 25.28 -10.78 -8.72
C GLY A 105 24.12 -11.75 -8.89
N LEU A 106 22.97 -11.49 -8.27
CA LEU A 106 21.71 -12.17 -8.62
C LEU A 106 21.15 -11.65 -9.94
N PRO A 107 20.44 -12.50 -10.72
CA PRO A 107 19.63 -12.07 -11.85
C PRO A 107 18.34 -11.40 -11.35
N LEU A 108 18.49 -10.22 -10.74
CA LEU A 108 17.42 -9.48 -10.08
C LEU A 108 16.44 -8.87 -11.08
N VAL A 109 15.15 -9.04 -10.81
CA VAL A 109 14.04 -8.28 -11.38
C VAL A 109 13.21 -7.71 -10.23
N SER A 110 13.21 -6.40 -10.07
CA SER A 110 12.60 -5.68 -8.95
C SER A 110 11.38 -4.89 -9.42
N PHE A 111 10.22 -5.27 -8.89
CA PHE A 111 8.93 -4.67 -9.18
C PHE A 111 8.57 -3.64 -8.11
N ARG A 112 8.17 -2.44 -8.53
CA ARG A 112 7.87 -1.30 -7.68
C ARG A 112 6.37 -0.99 -7.74
N PRO A 113 5.52 -1.73 -7.01
CA PRO A 113 4.12 -1.45 -6.97
C PRO A 113 3.78 -0.17 -6.24
N GLN A 114 2.69 0.44 -6.69
CA GLN A 114 2.06 1.58 -6.08
C GLN A 114 0.64 1.23 -5.63
N TYR A 115 0.28 1.64 -4.41
CA TYR A 115 -1.07 1.59 -3.82
C TYR A 115 -1.93 0.41 -4.31
N ILE A 116 -1.68 -0.76 -3.73
CA ILE A 116 -2.34 -2.01 -4.13
C ILE A 116 -3.67 -2.16 -3.37
N TYR A 117 -4.72 -2.57 -4.07
CA TYR A 117 -5.96 -3.09 -3.50
C TYR A 117 -6.29 -4.44 -4.15
N GLY A 118 -7.40 -5.07 -3.77
CA GLY A 118 -7.89 -6.28 -4.43
C GLY A 118 -7.89 -7.52 -3.54
N PRO A 119 -8.28 -8.68 -4.10
CA PRO A 119 -8.39 -9.93 -3.35
C PRO A 119 -7.07 -10.29 -2.67
N LYS A 120 -7.17 -10.80 -1.43
CA LYS A 120 -6.02 -11.25 -0.62
C LYS A 120 -4.96 -10.17 -0.31
N ALA A 121 -5.23 -8.89 -0.61
CA ALA A 121 -4.41 -7.80 -0.12
C ALA A 121 -4.46 -7.74 1.42
N ASN A 122 -3.34 -7.40 2.05
CA ASN A 122 -3.25 -7.26 3.51
C ASN A 122 -3.35 -5.80 3.98
N LYS A 123 -3.41 -4.86 3.04
CA LYS A 123 -3.41 -3.42 3.29
C LYS A 123 -4.72 -2.82 2.77
N TYR A 124 -5.61 -2.48 3.70
CA TYR A 124 -6.96 -1.97 3.42
C TYR A 124 -7.09 -0.47 3.70
N ASP A 125 -6.15 0.12 4.43
CA ASP A 125 -6.17 1.49 4.95
C ASP A 125 -6.29 2.59 3.89
N TYR A 126 -6.03 2.30 2.61
CA TYR A 126 -6.25 3.25 1.52
C TYR A 126 -7.73 3.56 1.27
N ILE A 127 -8.51 2.52 0.98
CA ILE A 127 -9.93 2.65 0.59
C ILE A 127 -10.82 2.59 1.83
N ASP A 128 -10.48 1.76 2.83
CA ASP A 128 -11.20 1.73 4.10
C ASP A 128 -11.22 3.11 4.77
N TRP A 129 -10.20 3.95 4.59
CA TRP A 129 -10.18 5.31 5.15
C TRP A 129 -11.35 6.17 4.65
N TYR A 130 -11.72 6.05 3.36
CA TYR A 130 -12.88 6.74 2.78
C TYR A 130 -14.17 6.15 3.33
N PHE A 131 -14.34 4.83 3.25
CA PHE A 131 -15.56 4.18 3.73
C PHE A 131 -15.80 4.39 5.22
N ASP A 132 -14.74 4.35 6.04
CA ASP A 132 -14.85 4.54 7.48
C ASP A 132 -15.49 5.87 7.86
N ARG A 133 -15.19 6.93 7.08
CA ARG A 133 -15.75 8.26 7.26
C ARG A 133 -17.14 8.37 6.65
N LEU A 134 -17.29 7.95 5.40
CA LEU A 134 -18.53 8.00 4.64
C LEU A 134 -19.69 7.28 5.34
N VAL A 135 -19.51 6.03 5.79
CA VAL A 135 -20.60 5.25 6.43
C VAL A 135 -20.98 5.74 7.84
N ARG A 136 -20.28 6.76 8.34
CA ARG A 136 -20.50 7.38 9.64
C ARG A 136 -20.90 8.85 9.52
N ASP A 137 -21.18 9.33 8.31
CA ASP A 137 -21.48 10.73 8.00
C ASP A 137 -20.38 11.68 8.49
N LEU A 138 -19.12 11.26 8.38
CA LEU A 138 -17.96 12.09 8.75
C LEU A 138 -17.40 12.81 7.52
N PRO A 139 -16.87 14.04 7.70
CA PRO A 139 -16.12 14.71 6.65
C PRO A 139 -14.87 13.93 6.24
N LEU A 140 -14.47 14.11 4.98
CA LEU A 140 -13.27 13.59 4.37
C LEU A 140 -12.22 14.71 4.30
N PRO A 141 -11.21 14.72 5.19
CA PRO A 141 -10.12 15.68 5.11
C PRO A 141 -9.18 15.30 3.97
N ILE A 142 -9.18 16.10 2.89
CA ILE A 142 -8.40 15.86 1.67
C ILE A 142 -7.38 17.00 1.49
N PRO A 143 -6.09 16.71 1.28
CA PRO A 143 -5.07 17.75 1.20
C PRO A 143 -5.18 18.57 -0.08
N ASN A 144 -4.88 19.87 0.03
CA ASN A 144 -5.02 20.88 -1.04
C ASN A 144 -6.43 20.85 -1.65
N ASP A 145 -6.54 20.99 -2.97
CA ASP A 145 -7.83 20.98 -3.69
C ASP A 145 -8.34 19.57 -4.03
N GLY A 146 -7.60 18.51 -3.66
CA GLY A 146 -7.95 17.13 -3.93
C GLY A 146 -7.85 16.69 -5.40
N ASN A 147 -7.33 17.54 -6.29
CA ASN A 147 -7.16 17.23 -7.72
C ASN A 147 -5.87 16.45 -8.02
N GLN A 148 -5.05 16.18 -7.01
CA GLN A 148 -3.85 15.37 -7.15
C GLN A 148 -4.21 13.96 -7.60
N MET A 149 -3.45 13.45 -8.56
CA MET A 149 -3.73 12.17 -9.20
C MET A 149 -3.05 11.01 -8.47
N VAL A 150 -3.80 9.91 -8.36
CA VAL A 150 -3.35 8.64 -7.81
C VAL A 150 -3.76 7.48 -8.71
N SER A 151 -2.92 6.44 -8.73
CA SER A 151 -3.28 5.15 -9.29
C SER A 151 -3.45 4.13 -8.16
N LEU A 152 -4.50 3.32 -8.21
CA LEU A 152 -4.69 2.17 -7.35
C LEU A 152 -4.74 0.92 -8.24
N THR A 153 -3.88 -0.05 -7.95
CA THR A 153 -3.71 -1.22 -8.81
C THR A 153 -4.24 -2.48 -8.13
N ASN A 154 -5.04 -3.27 -8.84
CA ASN A 154 -5.57 -4.52 -8.32
C ASN A 154 -4.41 -5.53 -8.13
N SER A 155 -4.45 -6.30 -7.04
CA SER A 155 -3.45 -7.30 -6.67
C SER A 155 -3.32 -8.41 -7.71
N GLU A 156 -4.40 -8.74 -8.43
CA GLU A 156 -4.36 -9.71 -9.53
C GLU A 156 -3.61 -9.16 -10.74
N ASP A 157 -3.78 -7.87 -11.06
CA ASP A 157 -3.01 -7.20 -12.12
C ASP A 157 -1.53 -7.15 -11.78
N VAL A 158 -1.19 -6.80 -10.51
CA VAL A 158 0.20 -6.86 -10.02
C VAL A 158 0.77 -8.28 -10.17
N ALA A 159 0.04 -9.30 -9.72
CA ALA A 159 0.49 -10.68 -9.84
C ALA A 159 0.68 -11.12 -11.31
N SER A 160 -0.19 -10.67 -12.21
CA SER A 160 -0.08 -10.97 -13.64
C SER A 160 1.18 -10.35 -14.27
N LEU A 161 1.54 -9.13 -13.85
CA LEU A 161 2.74 -8.44 -14.32
C LEU A 161 4.00 -9.16 -13.83
N LEU A 162 4.04 -9.51 -12.53
CA LEU A 162 5.13 -10.29 -11.94
C LEU A 162 5.37 -11.60 -12.70
N ALA A 163 4.30 -12.28 -13.13
CA ALA A 163 4.41 -13.56 -13.83
C ALA A 163 5.08 -13.46 -15.22
N CYS A 164 5.04 -12.30 -15.88
CA CYS A 164 5.61 -12.12 -17.22
C CYS A 164 7.13 -12.31 -17.29
N VAL A 165 7.84 -12.24 -16.16
CA VAL A 165 9.30 -12.53 -16.12
C VAL A 165 9.64 -13.96 -16.50
N ILE A 166 8.68 -14.88 -16.41
CA ILE A 166 8.88 -16.28 -16.74
C ILE A 166 9.03 -16.44 -18.26
N ASP A 167 8.27 -15.64 -19.03
CA ASP A 167 8.24 -15.71 -20.49
C ASP A 167 9.40 -14.92 -21.12
N GLU A 168 9.84 -13.83 -20.49
CA GLU A 168 10.88 -12.92 -21.01
C GLU A 168 12.02 -12.67 -19.98
N PRO A 169 12.73 -13.71 -19.49
CA PRO A 169 13.66 -13.59 -18.37
C PRO A 169 14.87 -12.69 -18.68
N ASP A 170 15.46 -12.80 -19.87
CA ASP A 170 16.65 -12.02 -20.24
C ASP A 170 16.34 -10.52 -20.33
N ALA A 171 15.22 -10.17 -20.99
CA ALA A 171 14.75 -8.79 -21.08
C ALA A 171 14.38 -8.21 -19.71
N ALA A 172 13.79 -9.04 -18.84
CA ALA A 172 13.47 -8.65 -17.47
C ALA A 172 14.73 -8.33 -16.66
N ILE A 173 15.76 -9.18 -16.72
CA ILE A 173 17.03 -9.00 -16.00
C ILE A 173 17.81 -7.81 -16.56
N GLU A 174 17.78 -7.56 -17.87
CA GLU A 174 18.43 -6.39 -18.48
C GLU A 174 17.81 -5.08 -17.98
N GLN A 175 16.47 -5.00 -17.99
CA GLN A 175 15.73 -3.82 -17.52
C GLN A 175 15.84 -3.63 -16.00
N ARG A 176 15.93 -4.73 -15.24
CA ARG A 176 16.00 -4.83 -13.76
C ARG A 176 14.80 -4.28 -13.00
N PHE A 177 14.40 -3.04 -13.25
CA PHE A 177 13.37 -2.35 -12.48
C PHE A 177 12.12 -2.16 -13.32
N PHE A 178 10.97 -2.39 -12.70
CA PHE A 178 9.66 -2.23 -13.33
C PHE A 178 8.68 -1.54 -12.38
N ASN A 179 8.08 -0.47 -12.84
CA ASN A 179 6.92 0.12 -12.16
C ASN A 179 5.71 -0.81 -12.30
N CYS A 180 4.98 -1.01 -11.20
CA CYS A 180 3.70 -1.73 -11.22
C CYS A 180 2.59 -0.75 -10.84
N GLY A 181 1.87 -0.30 -11.86
CA GLY A 181 0.75 0.62 -11.73
C GLY A 181 -0.29 0.33 -12.80
N THR A 182 -1.46 0.94 -12.65
CA THR A 182 -2.46 1.04 -13.71
C THR A 182 -2.33 2.40 -14.40
N ASP A 183 -2.70 2.48 -15.67
CA ASP A 183 -2.82 3.75 -16.41
C ASP A 183 -4.15 4.47 -16.14
N LYS A 184 -5.01 3.88 -15.30
CA LYS A 184 -6.26 4.49 -14.81
C LYS A 184 -5.98 5.36 -13.59
N LEU A 185 -6.00 6.67 -13.79
CA LEU A 185 -5.78 7.66 -12.75
C LEU A 185 -7.10 8.27 -12.26
N TYR A 186 -7.15 8.56 -10.96
CA TYR A 186 -8.25 9.25 -10.31
C TYR A 186 -7.71 10.36 -9.44
N SER A 187 -8.43 11.48 -9.32
CA SER A 187 -8.14 12.46 -8.28
C SER A 187 -8.56 11.94 -6.90
N TYR A 188 -8.08 12.55 -5.82
CA TYR A 188 -8.56 12.21 -4.47
C TYR A 188 -10.06 12.44 -4.32
N ASN A 189 -10.58 13.49 -4.94
CA ASN A 189 -12.02 13.77 -4.99
C ASN A 189 -12.79 12.68 -5.76
N ASP A 190 -12.26 12.20 -6.89
CA ASP A 190 -12.90 11.12 -7.65
C ASP A 190 -13.01 9.84 -6.81
N VAL A 191 -11.93 9.46 -6.09
CA VAL A 191 -11.95 8.29 -5.20
C VAL A 191 -13.01 8.45 -4.11
N ALA A 192 -13.12 9.63 -3.50
CA ALA A 192 -14.14 9.93 -2.51
C ALA A 192 -15.57 9.73 -3.06
N PHE A 193 -15.86 10.30 -4.23
CA PHE A 193 -17.19 10.22 -4.83
C PHE A 193 -17.53 8.80 -5.31
N MET A 194 -16.57 8.06 -5.90
CA MET A 194 -16.79 6.66 -6.25
C MET A 194 -17.07 5.78 -5.01
N CYS A 195 -16.37 6.03 -3.90
CA CYS A 195 -16.65 5.34 -2.64
C CYS A 195 -18.04 5.70 -2.10
N ALA A 196 -18.45 6.97 -2.16
CA ALA A 196 -19.76 7.41 -1.72
C ALA A 196 -20.88 6.73 -2.52
N GLU A 197 -20.73 6.68 -3.84
CA GLU A 197 -21.68 6.03 -4.76
C GLU A 197 -21.94 4.57 -4.39
N VAL A 198 -20.88 3.75 -4.23
CA VAL A 198 -21.04 2.33 -3.89
C VAL A 198 -21.55 2.11 -2.46
N ALA A 199 -21.33 3.08 -1.57
CA ALA A 199 -21.87 3.07 -0.22
C ALA A 199 -23.33 3.57 -0.13
N GLY A 200 -23.94 3.97 -1.27
CA GLY A 200 -25.31 4.47 -1.32
C GLY A 200 -25.48 5.88 -0.73
N ILE A 201 -24.42 6.69 -0.76
CA ILE A 201 -24.39 8.06 -0.23
C ILE A 201 -24.47 9.04 -1.39
N GLU A 202 -25.52 9.86 -1.39
CA GLU A 202 -25.72 10.92 -2.38
C GLU A 202 -24.55 11.91 -2.38
N LYS A 203 -24.15 12.36 -3.57
CA LYS A 203 -22.97 13.24 -3.76
C LYS A 203 -23.06 14.51 -2.92
N GLU A 204 -24.25 15.08 -2.76
CA GLU A 204 -24.51 16.32 -2.01
C GLU A 204 -24.34 16.14 -0.49
N LYS A 205 -24.30 14.90 0.01
CA LYS A 205 -24.03 14.59 1.42
C LYS A 205 -22.55 14.37 1.71
N VAL A 206 -21.72 14.23 0.68
CA VAL A 206 -20.28 14.05 0.84
C VAL A 206 -19.64 15.38 1.25
N GLN A 207 -19.07 15.40 2.44
CA GLN A 207 -18.39 16.57 3.00
C GLN A 207 -16.88 16.43 2.73
N LEU A 208 -16.38 17.17 1.74
CA LEU A 208 -14.94 17.24 1.46
C LEU A 208 -14.36 18.47 2.17
N GLU A 209 -13.41 18.24 3.07
CA GLU A 209 -12.74 19.31 3.83
C GLU A 209 -11.29 19.44 3.37
N HIS A 210 -11.04 20.49 2.61
CA HIS A 210 -9.73 20.75 2.04
C HIS A 210 -8.81 21.44 3.06
N PHE A 211 -7.56 20.98 3.17
CA PHE A 211 -6.60 21.51 4.14
C PHE A 211 -5.19 21.63 3.55
N ASP A 212 -4.37 22.50 4.13
CA ASP A 212 -2.95 22.61 3.76
C ASP A 212 -2.15 21.46 4.44
N PRO A 213 -1.53 20.55 3.67
CA PRO A 213 -0.76 19.46 4.25
C PRO A 213 0.44 19.94 5.10
N ASP A 214 0.93 21.16 4.88
CA ASP A 214 2.06 21.73 5.63
C ASP A 214 1.67 22.13 7.07
N ASP A 215 0.37 22.18 7.38
CA ASP A 215 -0.13 22.38 8.75
C ASP A 215 0.10 21.14 9.65
N PHE A 216 0.55 20.01 9.08
CA PHE A 216 0.73 18.74 9.79
C PHE A 216 2.12 18.16 9.61
N GLU A 217 2.77 17.78 10.71
CA GLU A 217 4.00 16.97 10.66
C GLU A 217 3.78 15.61 9.96
N LYS A 218 2.57 15.05 10.12
CA LYS A 218 2.13 13.84 9.43
C LYS A 218 0.71 14.02 8.93
N THR A 219 0.55 14.04 7.62
CA THR A 219 -0.75 14.22 6.96
C THR A 219 -1.72 13.10 7.38
N PRO A 220 -2.95 13.42 7.82
CA PRO A 220 -3.99 12.45 8.23
C PRO A 220 -4.72 11.78 7.03
N PHE A 221 -4.03 11.68 5.89
CA PHE A 221 -4.57 11.21 4.61
C PHE A 221 -3.80 9.96 4.14
N PRO A 222 -4.45 8.94 3.54
CA PRO A 222 -3.83 7.66 3.22
C PRO A 222 -2.83 7.70 2.05
N PHE A 223 -2.82 8.77 1.25
CA PHE A 223 -1.90 8.96 0.14
C PHE A 223 -0.94 10.13 0.38
N ARG A 224 0.08 10.28 -0.47
CA ARG A 224 0.96 11.46 -0.41
C ARG A 224 0.16 12.71 -0.77
N PRO A 225 0.40 13.89 -0.17
CA PRO A 225 -0.37 15.09 -0.48
C PRO A 225 -0.06 15.70 -1.86
N THR A 226 0.78 15.07 -2.67
CA THR A 226 1.18 15.49 -4.02
C THR A 226 0.79 14.44 -5.06
N ASN A 227 0.90 14.78 -6.35
CA ASN A 227 0.86 13.77 -7.41
C ASN A 227 1.87 12.67 -7.10
N PHE A 228 1.40 11.42 -7.13
CA PHE A 228 2.26 10.27 -6.90
C PHE A 228 1.69 9.10 -7.69
N TYR A 229 2.12 8.96 -8.95
CA TYR A 229 1.74 7.85 -9.79
C TYR A 229 2.87 7.34 -10.70
N VAL A 230 2.79 6.05 -11.03
CA VAL A 230 3.69 5.36 -11.96
C VAL A 230 2.87 4.79 -13.11
N ALA A 231 3.53 4.51 -14.24
CA ALA A 231 2.93 3.81 -15.37
C ALA A 231 3.72 2.52 -15.68
N PRO A 232 3.04 1.48 -16.18
CA PRO A 232 3.64 0.17 -16.43
C PRO A 232 4.27 0.05 -17.83
N ASP A 233 4.77 1.15 -18.40
CA ASP A 233 5.19 1.20 -19.79
C ASP A 233 6.37 0.27 -20.09
N MET A 234 7.33 0.17 -19.16
CA MET A 234 8.44 -0.79 -19.30
C MET A 234 7.96 -2.24 -19.25
N ALA A 235 6.98 -2.57 -18.40
CA ALA A 235 6.43 -3.93 -18.35
C ALA A 235 5.73 -4.30 -19.67
N LYS A 236 4.96 -3.36 -20.24
CA LYS A 236 4.33 -3.53 -21.55
C LYS A 236 5.38 -3.71 -22.65
N ALA A 237 6.42 -2.87 -22.66
CA ALA A 237 7.41 -2.84 -23.73
C ALA A 237 8.44 -3.99 -23.67
N LYS A 238 8.84 -4.42 -22.47
CA LYS A 238 9.92 -5.40 -22.28
C LYS A 238 9.44 -6.80 -21.98
N LEU A 239 8.27 -6.93 -21.32
CA LEU A 239 7.74 -8.22 -20.88
C LEU A 239 6.47 -8.64 -21.65
N GLY A 240 6.01 -7.81 -22.60
CA GLY A 240 4.76 -8.06 -23.32
C GLY A 240 3.52 -8.04 -22.44
N TRP A 241 3.58 -7.41 -21.26
CA TRP A 241 2.44 -7.37 -20.35
C TRP A 241 1.25 -6.66 -21.02
N ALA A 242 0.07 -7.29 -20.99
CA ALA A 242 -1.11 -6.79 -21.70
C ALA A 242 -1.73 -5.51 -21.10
N GLY A 243 -1.29 -5.11 -19.90
CA GLY A 243 -1.90 -4.04 -19.12
C GLY A 243 -2.91 -4.56 -18.08
N SER A 244 -3.36 -3.65 -17.23
CA SER A 244 -4.35 -3.93 -16.19
C SER A 244 -5.69 -4.30 -16.81
N LYS A 245 -6.31 -5.36 -16.28
CA LYS A 245 -7.67 -5.77 -16.65
C LYS A 245 -8.71 -5.18 -15.72
N SER A 246 -8.33 -4.84 -14.49
CA SER A 246 -9.23 -4.26 -13.49
C SER A 246 -9.30 -2.73 -13.56
N SER A 247 -10.31 -2.17 -12.91
CA SER A 247 -10.35 -0.74 -12.56
C SER A 247 -10.91 -0.57 -11.16
N LEU A 248 -10.47 0.49 -10.47
CA LEU A 248 -10.99 0.82 -9.16
C LEU A 248 -12.51 1.00 -9.19
N ALA A 249 -13.03 1.71 -10.21
CA ALA A 249 -14.47 1.95 -10.36
C ALA A 249 -15.29 0.65 -10.46
N GLU A 250 -14.83 -0.32 -11.25
CA GLU A 250 -15.52 -1.61 -11.43
C GLU A 250 -15.39 -2.53 -10.21
N ASP A 251 -14.29 -2.42 -9.47
CA ASP A 251 -14.00 -3.28 -8.33
C ASP A 251 -14.56 -2.74 -7.00
N LEU A 252 -14.84 -1.45 -6.89
CA LEU A 252 -15.35 -0.83 -5.66
C LEU A 252 -16.64 -1.48 -5.11
N PRO A 253 -17.62 -1.93 -5.92
CA PRO A 253 -18.79 -2.65 -5.40
C PRO A 253 -18.43 -3.91 -4.61
N TRP A 254 -17.60 -4.80 -5.20
CA TRP A 254 -17.10 -5.99 -4.51
C TRP A 254 -16.25 -5.62 -3.29
N TYR A 255 -15.41 -4.58 -3.41
CA TYR A 255 -14.56 -4.15 -2.31
C TYR A 255 -15.41 -3.66 -1.13
N TYR A 256 -16.48 -2.91 -1.40
CA TYR A 256 -17.40 -2.40 -0.38
C TYR A 256 -18.15 -3.54 0.32
N GLU A 257 -18.63 -4.55 -0.42
CA GLU A 257 -19.19 -5.77 0.18
C GLU A 257 -18.18 -6.44 1.12
N ALA A 258 -16.93 -6.58 0.68
CA ALA A 258 -15.87 -7.13 1.51
C ALA A 258 -15.56 -6.25 2.74
N TYR A 259 -15.60 -4.92 2.61
CA TYR A 259 -15.45 -3.97 3.70
C TYR A 259 -16.54 -4.14 4.76
N VAL A 260 -17.80 -4.27 4.34
CA VAL A 260 -18.93 -4.54 5.22
C VAL A 260 -18.77 -5.89 5.91
N ALA A 261 -18.39 -6.94 5.16
CA ALA A 261 -18.17 -8.28 5.71
C ALA A 261 -17.03 -8.34 6.74
N ARG A 262 -16.01 -7.46 6.62
CA ARG A 262 -14.96 -7.28 7.64
C ARG A 262 -15.43 -6.50 8.88
N GLY A 263 -16.70 -6.11 8.95
CA GLY A 263 -17.27 -5.32 10.05
C GLY A 263 -16.96 -3.82 9.95
N GLY A 264 -16.62 -3.32 8.76
CA GLY A 264 -16.26 -1.92 8.51
C GLY A 264 -17.20 -0.89 9.17
N PRO A 265 -18.53 -0.95 8.92
CA PRO A 265 -19.47 0.02 9.49
C PRO A 265 -19.55 0.00 11.03
N THR A 266 -19.28 -1.13 11.67
CA THR A 266 -19.42 -1.31 13.12
C THR A 266 -18.09 -1.33 13.87
N LYS A 267 -16.95 -1.34 13.17
CA LYS A 267 -15.63 -1.39 13.82
C LYS A 267 -15.39 -0.11 14.63
N SER A 268 -14.66 -0.25 15.73
CA SER A 268 -14.21 0.88 16.54
C SER A 268 -13.31 1.81 15.72
N MET A 269 -13.56 3.11 15.87
CA MET A 269 -12.76 4.19 15.30
C MET A 269 -11.81 4.83 16.32
N LYS A 270 -11.76 4.31 17.55
CA LYS A 270 -10.84 4.77 18.60
C LYS A 270 -9.39 4.72 18.11
N GLY A 271 -8.70 5.85 18.17
CA GLY A 271 -7.33 6.05 17.70
C GLY A 271 -7.13 6.03 16.19
N LYS A 272 -8.20 6.01 15.37
CA LYS A 272 -8.12 5.95 13.89
C LYS A 272 -8.47 7.27 13.20
N LEU A 273 -9.07 8.19 13.95
CA LEU A 273 -9.58 9.46 13.44
C LEU A 273 -8.54 10.59 13.51
N GLY A 274 -7.26 10.19 13.50
CA GLY A 274 -6.09 11.03 13.24
C GLY A 274 -5.98 12.33 14.04
N SER A 275 -5.11 13.20 13.54
CA SER A 275 -4.94 14.60 13.99
C SER A 275 -5.85 15.56 13.22
N ASP A 276 -6.64 15.06 12.27
CA ASP A 276 -7.61 15.78 11.44
C ASP A 276 -8.84 16.28 12.23
N LYS A 277 -8.83 16.14 13.56
CA LYS A 277 -9.94 16.56 14.40
C LYS A 277 -10.28 18.03 14.20
N GLU A 278 -9.28 18.89 14.11
CA GLU A 278 -9.45 20.34 13.96
C GLU A 278 -9.99 20.72 12.57
N ILE A 279 -9.54 20.02 11.51
CA ILE A 279 -10.07 20.20 10.14
C ILE A 279 -11.58 19.92 10.13
N CYS A 280 -11.97 18.80 10.71
CA CYS A 280 -13.35 18.30 10.66
C CYS A 280 -14.29 18.97 11.69
N PHE A 281 -13.75 19.44 12.82
CA PHE A 281 -14.52 20.09 13.89
C PHE A 281 -14.95 21.50 13.51
N LEU A 282 -14.09 22.25 12.81
CA LEU A 282 -14.40 23.60 12.36
C LEU A 282 -15.42 23.63 11.19
N SER A 283 -15.63 22.50 10.50
CA SER A 283 -16.49 22.44 9.32
C SER A 283 -17.99 22.29 9.58
N LYS A 284 -18.42 22.34 10.85
CA LYS A 284 -19.83 22.29 11.32
C LYS A 284 -20.49 20.90 11.29
N THR A 285 -19.74 19.84 11.58
CA THR A 285 -20.37 18.54 11.89
C THR A 285 -20.91 18.54 13.33
N THR A 286 -21.92 19.37 13.62
CA THR A 286 -22.71 19.22 14.85
C THR A 286 -23.58 17.99 14.69
N LEU A 287 -23.52 17.07 15.66
CA LEU A 287 -24.49 15.97 15.68
C LEU A 287 -25.91 16.53 15.81
N ASP A 288 -26.86 15.98 15.07
CA ASP A 288 -28.27 16.38 15.13
C ASP A 288 -28.90 16.23 16.54
N ASP A 289 -28.23 15.52 17.46
CA ASP A 289 -28.74 15.12 18.78
C ASP A 289 -28.14 15.86 20.00
N GLY A 290 -27.22 16.83 19.84
CA GLY A 290 -26.81 17.69 20.97
C GLY A 290 -25.35 18.21 20.97
N LEU A 291 -24.88 18.58 22.17
CA LEU A 291 -23.61 19.29 22.45
C LEU A 291 -22.32 18.47 22.25
N GLY A 292 -22.39 17.27 21.68
CA GLY A 292 -21.23 16.41 21.43
C GLY A 292 -20.71 16.51 20.00
N SER A 293 -19.41 16.33 19.81
CA SER A 293 -18.81 16.20 18.48
C SER A 293 -18.89 14.76 17.97
N VAL A 294 -18.78 14.60 16.64
CA VAL A 294 -18.46 13.32 15.97
C VAL A 294 -17.35 12.55 16.70
N TRP A 295 -16.34 13.28 17.19
CA TRP A 295 -15.18 12.70 17.84
C TRP A 295 -15.51 12.16 19.23
N ASP A 296 -16.36 12.84 20.00
CA ASP A 296 -16.83 12.32 21.29
C ASP A 296 -17.58 10.99 21.13
N LYS A 297 -18.26 10.80 19.99
CA LYS A 297 -18.97 9.56 19.66
C LYS A 297 -18.05 8.44 19.18
N PHE A 298 -17.07 8.73 18.32
CA PHE A 298 -16.30 7.71 17.60
C PHE A 298 -14.83 7.56 18.05
N ASP A 299 -14.23 8.58 18.65
CA ASP A 299 -12.85 8.60 19.15
C ASP A 299 -12.68 9.61 20.33
N PRO A 300 -13.30 9.32 21.49
CA PRO A 300 -13.33 10.24 22.63
C PRO A 300 -11.93 10.50 23.17
N LEU A 301 -11.66 11.76 23.56
CA LEU A 301 -10.42 12.13 24.22
C LEU A 301 -10.35 11.47 25.61
N GLU A 302 -9.41 10.56 25.80
CA GLU A 302 -9.14 9.97 27.11
C GLU A 302 -8.02 10.73 27.82
N ILE A 303 -8.40 11.55 28.80
CA ILE A 303 -7.44 12.24 29.67
C ILE A 303 -7.00 11.24 30.75
N ASN A 304 -5.75 10.79 30.69
CA ASN A 304 -5.18 10.03 31.78
C ASN A 304 -4.81 10.98 32.94
N VAL A 305 -5.61 10.93 34.00
CA VAL A 305 -5.41 11.74 35.22
C VAL A 305 -4.62 11.01 36.32
N SER A 306 -4.07 9.82 36.05
CA SER A 306 -3.32 9.04 37.06
C SER A 306 -2.13 9.80 37.65
N ASP A 307 -1.55 10.71 36.87
CA ASP A 307 -0.36 11.49 37.24
C ASP A 307 -0.71 12.96 37.59
N CYS A 308 -2.00 13.32 37.56
CA CYS A 308 -2.44 14.66 37.95
C CYS A 308 -2.39 14.80 39.47
N LYS A 309 -1.51 15.69 39.97
CA LYS A 309 -1.52 16.08 41.39
C LYS A 309 -2.80 16.87 41.70
N PRO A 310 -3.47 16.64 42.85
CA PRO A 310 -4.62 17.43 43.26
C PRO A 310 -4.26 18.93 43.28
N LEU A 311 -5.06 19.75 42.63
CA LEU A 311 -4.97 21.20 42.77
C LEU A 311 -5.62 21.57 44.11
N VAL A 312 -4.77 21.64 45.14
CA VAL A 312 -5.04 22.18 46.48
C VAL A 312 -5.96 21.31 47.34
N GLU A 313 -5.39 20.65 48.36
CA GLU A 313 -6.14 20.17 49.52
C GLU A 313 -6.56 21.40 50.34
N GLY A 314 -7.86 21.67 50.37
CA GLY A 314 -8.49 22.64 51.29
C GLY A 314 -9.02 21.95 52.53
#